data_AF-A0A0L0BTE2-F1
#
_entry.id   AF-A0A0L0BTE2-F1
#
_cell.length_a   1.000
_cell.length_b   1.000
_cell.length_c   1.000
_cell.angle_alpha   90.00
_cell.angle_beta   90.00
_cell.angle_gamma   90.00
#
_symmetry.space_group_name_H-M   'P 1'
#
loop_
_entity.id
_entity.type
_entity.pdbx_description
1 polymer ?
#
loop_
_entity_poly.entity_id
_entity_poly.type
_entity_poly.pdbx_seq_one_letter_code
_entity_poly.pdbx_strand_id
1 'polypeptide(L)'
;MSEFEDVSMQEETLEGLLASWNLENMLQFLKDEKVSLDVLKILNFDQLQELTNSFKIGEKVLFCYHFQKWREQMDRLVRSENVFNKLRTISSSISPHIRSCESNCNSSYVEDCINAFEILKSNKIGCRIMDSYKITKTLTEDQRSLLINIIARHFNENNQHMSLQISYKLEEQILSIFPTEKNEFYRTERQGKIYAKYCNLKKSTSHIFDQEAEHPTTSKSGSNFEFNPEEGGKIIAQRLFYDNLSADEFESTWSACTNYRLQQIFKECGNISEIFKIWPQYKNPNGLKLIDKEFAFLYGSYDSILSWGGEKMIKLFNGLKKLKNGKSSEINKLLDNISIDDAKRDSDMFALKVLWVLHYWLVPTCRYARKSVFGKKEMARFSSKDS
;
A
#
# COMPACT_ATOMS: atom_id res chain seq x y z
N MET A 1 -61.35 -25.93 -25.87
CA MET A 1 -60.47 -24.83 -26.31
C MET A 1 -60.22 -23.92 -25.14
N SER A 2 -59.05 -24.09 -24.52
CA SER A 2 -58.32 -23.10 -23.72
C SER A 2 -57.02 -23.79 -23.33
N GLU A 3 -56.03 -23.68 -24.22
CA GLU A 3 -54.66 -24.13 -24.03
C GLU A 3 -54.05 -23.34 -22.86
N PHE A 4 -53.76 -24.03 -21.76
CA PHE A 4 -52.70 -23.65 -20.85
C PHE A 4 -51.46 -24.42 -21.33
N GLU A 5 -50.56 -23.72 -22.04
CA GLU A 5 -49.21 -24.25 -22.26
C GLU A 5 -48.40 -24.08 -20.98
N ASP A 6 -48.17 -25.24 -20.38
CA ASP A 6 -47.32 -25.58 -19.26
C ASP A 6 -45.85 -25.31 -19.63
N VAL A 7 -45.24 -24.25 -19.10
CA VAL A 7 -43.79 -24.05 -19.20
C VAL A 7 -43.14 -24.91 -18.11
N SER A 8 -42.91 -26.17 -18.45
CA SER A 8 -42.15 -27.10 -17.62
C SER A 8 -40.77 -26.52 -17.27
N MET A 9 -40.49 -26.35 -15.98
CA MET A 9 -39.12 -26.28 -15.48
C MET A 9 -38.53 -27.68 -15.64
N GLN A 10 -37.80 -27.92 -16.73
CA GLN A 10 -37.01 -29.13 -16.85
C GLN A 10 -36.01 -29.18 -15.69
N GLU A 11 -36.07 -30.24 -14.87
CA GLU A 11 -35.02 -30.54 -13.89
C GLU A 11 -33.69 -30.63 -14.64
N GLU A 12 -32.79 -29.67 -14.38
CA GLU A 12 -31.48 -29.62 -15.03
C GLU A 12 -30.66 -30.83 -14.55
N THR A 13 -30.45 -31.81 -15.43
CA THR A 13 -29.64 -33.00 -15.12
C THR A 13 -28.18 -32.73 -15.44
N LEU A 14 -27.27 -33.42 -14.73
CA LEU A 14 -25.83 -33.33 -14.99
C LEU A 14 -25.49 -33.64 -16.45
N GLU A 15 -26.21 -34.59 -17.05
CA GLU A 15 -26.04 -34.99 -18.44
C GLU A 15 -26.45 -33.88 -19.41
N GLY A 16 -27.63 -33.26 -19.18
CA GLY A 16 -28.09 -32.12 -19.97
C GLY A 16 -27.17 -30.90 -19.85
N LEU A 17 -26.61 -30.67 -18.66
CA LEU A 17 -25.67 -29.58 -18.42
C LEU A 17 -24.37 -29.76 -19.22
N LEU A 18 -23.76 -30.95 -19.16
CA LEU A 18 -22.54 -31.24 -19.91
C LEU A 18 -22.76 -31.29 -21.42
N ALA A 19 -23.92 -31.76 -21.88
CA ALA A 19 -24.33 -31.68 -23.28
C ALA A 19 -24.38 -30.23 -23.76
N SER A 20 -24.95 -29.32 -22.95
CA SER A 20 -24.99 -27.88 -23.26
C SER A 20 -23.60 -27.23 -23.34
N TRP A 21 -22.59 -27.83 -22.71
CA TRP A 21 -21.20 -27.36 -22.73
C TRP A 21 -20.36 -28.06 -23.80
N ASN A 22 -20.94 -29.00 -24.55
CA ASN A 22 -20.25 -29.86 -25.51
C ASN A 22 -19.10 -30.68 -24.85
N LEU A 23 -19.34 -31.15 -23.61
CA LEU A 23 -18.39 -31.88 -22.75
C LEU A 23 -18.98 -33.20 -22.24
N GLU A 24 -19.82 -33.86 -23.03
CA GLU A 24 -20.49 -35.13 -22.68
C GLU A 24 -19.47 -36.24 -22.36
N ASN A 25 -18.30 -36.18 -22.97
CA ASN A 25 -17.18 -37.10 -22.73
C ASN A 25 -16.65 -37.07 -21.28
N MET A 26 -16.94 -36.02 -20.52
CA MET A 26 -16.55 -35.88 -19.11
C MET A 26 -17.56 -36.52 -18.14
N LEU A 27 -18.74 -36.92 -18.61
CA LEU A 27 -19.82 -37.40 -17.76
C LEU A 27 -19.42 -38.65 -16.95
N GLN A 28 -18.76 -39.62 -17.59
CA GLN A 28 -18.36 -40.85 -16.91
C GLN A 28 -17.33 -40.57 -15.83
N PHE A 29 -16.37 -39.67 -16.10
CA PHE A 29 -15.36 -39.27 -15.13
C PHE A 29 -15.99 -38.60 -13.90
N LEU A 30 -16.92 -37.66 -14.11
CA LEU A 30 -17.59 -36.99 -13.00
C LEU A 30 -18.45 -37.95 -12.17
N LYS A 31 -19.07 -38.96 -12.80
CA LYS A 31 -19.78 -40.03 -12.09
C LYS A 31 -18.84 -40.90 -11.26
N ASP A 32 -17.67 -41.24 -11.80
CA ASP A 32 -16.66 -42.05 -11.10
C ASP A 32 -16.12 -41.34 -9.85
N GLU A 33 -15.94 -40.00 -9.93
CA GLU A 33 -15.59 -39.13 -8.81
C GLU A 33 -16.79 -38.74 -7.91
N LYS A 34 -17.97 -39.36 -8.13
CA LYS A 34 -19.22 -39.10 -7.39
C LYS A 34 -19.68 -37.64 -7.39
N VAL A 35 -19.33 -36.89 -8.42
CA VAL A 35 -19.74 -35.50 -8.61
C VAL A 35 -21.14 -35.46 -9.21
N SER A 36 -22.15 -35.19 -8.38
CA SER A 36 -23.52 -34.90 -8.83
C SER A 36 -23.69 -33.40 -9.15
N LEU A 37 -24.84 -33.05 -9.75
CA LEU A 37 -25.18 -31.65 -10.02
C LEU A 37 -25.22 -30.81 -8.73
N ASP A 38 -25.67 -31.37 -7.61
CA ASP A 38 -25.68 -30.67 -6.33
C ASP A 38 -24.27 -30.48 -5.75
N VAL A 39 -23.39 -31.47 -5.95
CA VAL A 39 -21.97 -31.34 -5.59
C VAL A 39 -21.31 -30.24 -6.42
N LEU A 40 -21.61 -30.15 -7.73
CA LEU A 40 -21.11 -29.08 -8.59
C LEU A 40 -21.53 -27.69 -8.11
N LYS A 41 -22.77 -27.52 -7.62
CA LYS A 41 -23.26 -26.22 -7.11
C LYS A 41 -22.40 -25.71 -5.96
N ILE A 42 -22.05 -26.60 -5.03
CA ILE A 42 -21.32 -26.26 -3.80
C ILE A 42 -19.80 -26.39 -3.92
N LEU A 43 -19.30 -26.86 -5.07
CA LEU A 43 -17.88 -27.11 -5.29
C LEU A 43 -17.09 -25.81 -5.12
N ASN A 44 -16.12 -25.82 -4.22
CA ASN A 44 -15.23 -24.68 -4.01
C ASN A 44 -14.06 -24.70 -5.03
N PHE A 45 -13.27 -23.62 -5.06
CA PHE A 45 -12.21 -23.47 -6.05
C PHE A 45 -11.13 -24.56 -5.93
N ASP A 46 -10.74 -24.90 -4.70
CA ASP A 46 -9.70 -25.89 -4.44
C ASP A 46 -10.15 -27.30 -4.89
N GLN A 47 -11.40 -27.66 -4.59
CA GLN A 47 -12.02 -28.92 -5.02
C GLN A 47 -12.21 -28.98 -6.53
N LEU A 48 -12.54 -27.86 -7.18
CA LEU A 48 -12.61 -27.78 -8.63
C LEU A 48 -11.22 -27.97 -9.27
N GLN A 49 -10.18 -27.40 -8.66
CA GLN A 49 -8.81 -27.56 -9.15
C GLN A 49 -8.33 -29.01 -9.00
N GLU A 50 -8.67 -29.67 -7.91
CA GLU A 50 -8.41 -31.10 -7.66
C GLU A 50 -9.16 -31.98 -8.67
N LEU A 51 -10.47 -31.78 -8.82
CA LEU A 51 -11.33 -32.51 -9.77
C LEU A 51 -10.82 -32.40 -11.21
N THR A 52 -10.37 -31.22 -11.61
CA THR A 52 -9.90 -30.93 -12.97
C THR A 52 -8.39 -31.18 -13.15
N ASN A 53 -7.69 -31.74 -12.17
CA ASN A 53 -6.24 -31.93 -12.25
C ASN A 53 -5.86 -33.05 -13.24
N SER A 54 -6.71 -34.06 -13.36
CA SER A 54 -6.55 -35.19 -14.29
C SER A 54 -7.01 -34.87 -15.72
N PHE A 55 -7.64 -33.71 -15.95
CA PHE A 55 -8.18 -33.35 -17.26
C PHE A 55 -7.08 -32.94 -18.22
N LYS A 56 -7.26 -33.24 -19.51
CA LYS A 56 -6.42 -32.63 -20.52
C LYS A 56 -6.65 -31.12 -20.50
N ILE A 57 -5.58 -30.35 -20.74
CA ILE A 57 -5.61 -28.89 -20.57
C ILE A 57 -6.75 -28.21 -21.34
N GLY A 58 -7.09 -28.67 -22.55
CA GLY A 58 -8.20 -28.12 -23.34
C GLY A 58 -9.57 -28.38 -22.71
N GLU A 59 -9.78 -29.58 -22.18
CA GLU A 59 -11.02 -29.99 -21.50
C GLU A 59 -11.15 -29.26 -20.16
N LYS A 60 -10.05 -29.11 -19.42
CA LYS A 60 -9.97 -28.31 -18.19
C LYS A 60 -10.40 -26.86 -18.42
N VAL A 61 -9.83 -26.22 -19.43
CA VAL A 61 -10.13 -24.80 -19.72
C VAL A 61 -11.60 -24.63 -20.11
N LEU A 62 -12.13 -25.48 -20.98
CA LEU A 62 -13.53 -25.42 -21.40
C LEU A 62 -14.48 -25.70 -20.24
N PHE A 63 -14.20 -26.73 -19.44
CA PHE A 63 -15.00 -27.08 -18.28
C PHE A 63 -15.05 -25.94 -17.26
N CYS A 64 -13.89 -25.37 -16.89
CA CYS A 64 -13.82 -24.24 -15.97
C CYS A 64 -14.56 -23.01 -16.50
N TYR A 65 -14.43 -22.69 -17.79
CA TYR A 65 -15.13 -21.57 -18.43
C TYR A 65 -16.65 -21.72 -18.34
N HIS A 66 -17.17 -22.88 -18.75
CA HIS A 66 -18.61 -23.12 -18.74
C HIS A 66 -19.17 -23.25 -17.32
N PHE A 67 -18.44 -23.88 -16.41
CA PHE A 67 -18.81 -24.00 -14.99
C PHE A 67 -18.93 -22.62 -14.32
N GLN A 68 -17.96 -21.72 -14.54
CA GLN A 68 -18.01 -20.36 -14.00
C GLN A 68 -19.20 -19.57 -14.55
N LYS A 69 -19.43 -19.63 -15.86
CA LYS A 69 -20.56 -18.96 -16.51
C LYS A 69 -21.91 -19.47 -15.99
N TRP A 70 -22.04 -20.78 -15.79
CA TRP A 70 -23.24 -21.39 -15.20
C TRP A 70 -23.45 -20.94 -13.74
N ARG A 71 -22.40 -20.92 -12.92
CA ARG A 71 -22.49 -20.38 -11.54
C ARG A 71 -22.89 -18.91 -11.51
N GLU A 72 -22.35 -18.08 -12.38
CA GLU A 72 -22.74 -16.67 -12.47
C GLU A 72 -24.20 -16.48 -12.86
N GLN A 73 -24.73 -17.35 -13.72
CA GLN A 73 -26.15 -17.35 -14.09
C GLN A 73 -27.03 -17.77 -12.90
N MET A 74 -26.64 -18.79 -12.14
CA MET A 74 -27.33 -19.20 -10.92
C MET A 74 -27.31 -18.10 -9.84
N ASP A 75 -26.15 -17.48 -9.60
CA ASP A 75 -26.01 -16.38 -8.63
C ASP A 75 -26.85 -15.16 -9.01
N ARG A 76 -27.05 -14.90 -10.30
CA ARG A 76 -27.96 -13.85 -10.78
C ARG A 76 -29.42 -14.18 -10.49
N LEU A 77 -29.83 -15.45 -10.62
CA LEU A 77 -31.19 -15.90 -10.30
C LEU A 77 -31.45 -15.84 -8.79
N VAL A 78 -30.50 -16.30 -7.97
CA VAL A 78 -30.56 -16.23 -6.49
C VAL A 78 -30.57 -14.79 -5.99
N ARG A 79 -29.83 -13.86 -6.63
CA ARG A 79 -29.89 -12.43 -6.31
C ARG A 79 -31.21 -11.78 -6.70
N SER A 80 -31.88 -12.26 -7.75
CA SER A 80 -33.21 -11.80 -8.16
C SER A 80 -34.28 -12.22 -7.14
N GLU A 81 -34.21 -13.44 -6.60
CA GLU A 81 -35.10 -13.90 -5.52
C GLU A 81 -34.80 -13.22 -4.16
N ASN A 82 -33.54 -12.95 -3.87
CA ASN A 82 -33.13 -12.30 -2.61
C ASN A 82 -33.53 -10.82 -2.51
N VAL A 83 -33.82 -10.13 -3.62
CA VAL A 83 -34.42 -8.79 -3.58
C VAL A 83 -35.89 -8.85 -3.12
N PHE A 84 -36.61 -9.94 -3.40
CA PHE A 84 -37.97 -10.16 -2.93
C PHE A 84 -38.02 -10.55 -1.44
N ASN A 85 -37.01 -11.28 -0.94
CA ASN A 85 -36.98 -11.76 0.44
C ASN A 85 -36.39 -10.74 1.44
N LYS A 86 -35.62 -9.73 0.98
CA LYS A 86 -35.00 -8.71 1.86
C LYS A 86 -35.94 -7.62 2.38
N LEU A 87 -37.23 -7.66 2.01
CA LEU A 87 -38.30 -6.83 2.61
C LEU A 87 -39.01 -7.52 3.79
N ARG A 88 -38.67 -8.76 4.11
CA ARG A 88 -39.14 -9.45 5.31
C ARG A 88 -37.92 -9.83 6.15
N THR A 89 -38.06 -9.76 7.46
CA THR A 89 -37.03 -10.18 8.44
C THR A 89 -35.93 -9.15 8.74
N ILE A 90 -36.35 -7.96 9.16
CA ILE A 90 -35.74 -7.32 10.34
C ILE A 90 -36.04 -8.26 11.51
N SER A 91 -35.04 -8.96 12.06
CA SER A 91 -34.93 -9.30 13.50
C SER A 91 -33.71 -10.17 13.79
N SER A 92 -33.06 -9.81 14.92
CA SER A 92 -32.21 -10.62 15.80
C SER A 92 -30.91 -11.24 15.27
N SER A 93 -29.81 -10.55 15.61
CA SER A 93 -28.69 -11.03 16.47
C SER A 93 -28.20 -12.47 16.36
N ILE A 94 -26.89 -12.64 16.12
CA ILE A 94 -25.89 -13.16 17.07
C ILE A 94 -24.52 -13.32 16.35
N SER A 95 -23.46 -12.91 17.05
CA SER A 95 -22.01 -13.03 16.76
C SER A 95 -21.49 -14.42 17.25
N PRO A 96 -20.19 -14.76 17.37
CA PRO A 96 -18.94 -14.44 16.66
C PRO A 96 -18.12 -15.73 16.33
N HIS A 97 -16.84 -15.54 15.91
CA HIS A 97 -15.71 -16.49 15.89
C HIS A 97 -15.70 -17.49 14.71
N ILE A 98 -14.62 -17.68 13.94
CA ILE A 98 -13.23 -18.10 14.30
C ILE A 98 -12.30 -17.60 13.16
N ARG A 99 -11.35 -16.69 13.40
CA ARG A 99 -9.88 -16.90 13.57
C ARG A 99 -9.17 -17.85 12.59
N SER A 100 -8.34 -17.24 11.73
CA SER A 100 -7.00 -17.66 11.21
C SER A 100 -6.91 -19.02 10.49
N CYS A 101 -6.12 -19.21 9.44
CA CYS A 101 -4.74 -18.80 9.29
C CYS A 101 -4.37 -18.77 7.81
N GLU A 102 -3.38 -17.94 7.52
CA GLU A 102 -2.72 -17.76 6.24
C GLU A 102 -1.95 -19.02 5.79
N SER A 103 -1.93 -19.25 4.48
CA SER A 103 -0.77 -19.82 3.82
C SER A 103 -0.65 -19.22 2.42
N ASN A 104 0.40 -18.41 2.27
CA ASN A 104 0.91 -17.90 1.01
C ASN A 104 1.49 -19.05 0.18
N CYS A 105 1.04 -19.19 -1.06
CA CYS A 105 1.89 -19.60 -2.17
C CYS A 105 1.45 -18.89 -3.46
N ASN A 106 2.42 -18.27 -4.13
CA ASN A 106 2.23 -17.43 -5.29
C ASN A 106 1.93 -18.23 -6.57
N SER A 107 1.09 -17.61 -7.40
CA SER A 107 1.18 -17.59 -8.86
C SER A 107 0.83 -18.87 -9.63
N SER A 108 -0.40 -18.93 -10.16
CA SER A 108 -0.67 -18.40 -11.51
C SER A 108 -2.15 -18.59 -11.94
N TYR A 109 -2.69 -17.54 -12.58
CA TYR A 109 -3.96 -17.48 -13.32
C TYR A 109 -5.28 -17.59 -12.55
N VAL A 110 -5.55 -16.60 -11.71
CA VAL A 110 -6.90 -16.01 -11.66
C VAL A 110 -6.70 -14.58 -12.17
N GLU A 111 -7.14 -14.28 -13.40
CA GLU A 111 -7.35 -12.89 -13.81
C GLU A 111 -8.45 -12.36 -12.88
N ASP A 112 -8.05 -11.75 -11.76
CA ASP A 112 -8.94 -10.89 -10.98
C ASP A 112 -9.68 -9.98 -11.95
N CYS A 113 -11.01 -9.92 -11.83
CA CYS A 113 -11.85 -9.03 -12.63
C CYS A 113 -11.50 -7.56 -12.33
N ILE A 114 -10.45 -7.07 -12.98
CA ILE A 114 -9.97 -5.69 -12.87
C ILE A 114 -11.03 -4.77 -13.47
N ASN A 115 -11.68 -3.97 -12.60
CA ASN A 115 -12.76 -3.08 -12.98
C ASN A 115 -12.50 -1.65 -12.49
N ALA A 116 -12.18 -0.73 -13.40
CA ALA A 116 -11.95 0.68 -13.15
C ALA A 116 -13.16 1.36 -12.46
N PHE A 117 -14.39 0.91 -12.76
CA PHE A 117 -15.59 1.43 -12.13
C PHE A 117 -15.61 1.14 -10.63
N GLU A 118 -15.31 -0.10 -10.23
CA GLU A 118 -15.27 -0.50 -8.82
C GLU A 118 -14.11 0.17 -8.06
N ILE A 119 -12.95 0.33 -8.72
CA ILE A 119 -11.81 1.08 -8.15
C ILE A 119 -12.20 2.55 -7.90
N LEU A 120 -12.92 3.18 -8.82
CA LEU A 120 -13.36 4.57 -8.64
C LEU A 120 -14.46 4.70 -7.58
N LYS A 121 -15.41 3.75 -7.55
CA LYS A 121 -16.52 3.73 -6.60
C LYS A 121 -16.08 3.45 -5.17
N SER A 122 -15.04 2.65 -4.98
CA SER A 122 -14.43 2.41 -3.67
C SER A 122 -13.61 3.60 -3.15
N ASN A 123 -13.29 4.57 -4.01
CA ASN A 123 -12.50 5.76 -3.65
C ASN A 123 -13.37 7.02 -3.52
N LYS A 124 -13.32 7.71 -2.36
CA LYS A 124 -14.10 8.95 -2.12
C LYS A 124 -13.87 10.04 -3.18
N ILE A 125 -12.65 10.18 -3.69
CA ILE A 125 -12.31 11.14 -4.75
C ILE A 125 -12.79 10.63 -6.11
N GLY A 126 -12.69 9.31 -6.36
CA GLY A 126 -13.22 8.66 -7.55
C GLY A 126 -14.73 8.89 -7.71
N CYS A 127 -15.52 8.70 -6.64
CA CYS A 127 -16.94 9.02 -6.62
C CYS A 127 -17.23 10.48 -7.00
N ARG A 128 -16.46 11.43 -6.44
CA ARG A 128 -16.63 12.86 -6.77
C ARG A 128 -16.33 13.17 -8.24
N ILE A 129 -15.33 12.49 -8.83
CA ILE A 129 -15.04 12.63 -10.27
C ILE A 129 -16.22 12.12 -11.09
N MET A 130 -16.77 10.96 -10.74
CA MET A 130 -17.94 10.38 -11.42
C MET A 130 -19.18 11.28 -11.29
N ASP A 131 -19.44 11.83 -10.10
CA ASP A 131 -20.57 12.73 -9.88
C ASP A 131 -20.41 14.07 -10.59
N SER A 132 -19.20 14.64 -10.58
CA SER A 132 -18.89 15.84 -11.36
C SER A 132 -19.14 15.60 -12.84
N TYR A 133 -18.72 14.46 -13.37
CA TYR A 133 -18.90 14.12 -14.79
C TYR A 133 -20.38 13.95 -15.17
N LYS A 134 -21.23 13.42 -14.28
CA LYS A 134 -22.68 13.33 -14.54
C LYS A 134 -23.28 14.70 -14.86
N ILE A 135 -22.76 15.77 -14.24
CA ILE A 135 -23.21 17.15 -14.40
C ILE A 135 -22.51 17.82 -15.60
N THR A 136 -21.18 17.79 -15.66
CA THR A 136 -20.39 18.55 -16.64
C THR A 136 -20.21 17.83 -17.98
N LYS A 137 -20.45 16.50 -18.01
CA LYS A 137 -20.23 15.59 -19.14
C LYS A 137 -18.83 15.64 -19.74
N THR A 138 -17.87 16.22 -19.03
CA THR A 138 -16.48 16.40 -19.46
C THR A 138 -15.58 16.33 -18.24
N LEU A 139 -14.38 15.75 -18.40
CA LEU A 139 -13.35 15.77 -17.36
C LEU A 139 -12.35 16.90 -17.61
N THR A 140 -11.89 17.54 -16.53
CA THR A 140 -10.76 18.48 -16.58
C THR A 140 -9.42 17.74 -16.54
N GLU A 141 -8.34 18.40 -16.94
CA GLU A 141 -6.99 17.80 -16.88
C GLU A 141 -6.58 17.40 -15.45
N ASP A 142 -7.00 18.17 -14.45
CA ASP A 142 -6.80 17.84 -13.03
C ASP A 142 -7.57 16.58 -12.63
N GLN A 143 -8.83 16.45 -13.07
CA GLN A 143 -9.64 15.25 -12.81
C GLN A 143 -9.07 14.00 -13.48
N ARG A 144 -8.57 14.12 -14.71
CA ARG A 144 -7.85 13.03 -15.41
C ARG A 144 -6.60 12.62 -14.65
N SER A 145 -5.82 13.59 -14.18
CA SER A 145 -4.61 13.34 -13.39
C SER A 145 -4.94 12.63 -12.06
N LEU A 146 -6.01 13.05 -11.37
CA LEU A 146 -6.49 12.39 -10.15
C LEU A 146 -6.95 10.95 -10.41
N LEU A 147 -7.71 10.72 -11.49
CA LEU A 147 -8.18 9.39 -11.89
C LEU A 147 -7.00 8.43 -12.15
N ILE A 148 -6.00 8.88 -12.91
CA ILE A 148 -4.76 8.12 -13.15
C ILE A 148 -4.05 7.77 -11.82
N ASN A 149 -3.98 8.73 -10.90
CA ASN A 149 -3.35 8.51 -9.60
C ASN A 149 -4.12 7.49 -8.74
N ILE A 150 -5.46 7.55 -8.72
CA ILE A 150 -6.30 6.63 -7.95
C ILE A 150 -6.05 5.19 -8.41
N ILE A 151 -6.10 4.95 -9.72
CA ILE A 151 -5.95 3.61 -10.30
C ILE A 151 -4.52 3.09 -10.07
N ALA A 152 -3.50 3.88 -10.35
CA ALA A 152 -2.11 3.47 -10.14
C ALA A 152 -1.80 3.17 -8.67
N ARG A 153 -2.38 3.95 -7.74
CA ARG A 153 -2.20 3.79 -6.30
C ARG A 153 -2.93 2.56 -5.76
N HIS A 154 -4.13 2.26 -6.24
CA HIS A 154 -4.87 1.05 -5.89
C HIS A 154 -4.04 -0.21 -6.15
N PHE A 155 -3.45 -0.34 -7.34
CA PHE A 155 -2.58 -1.47 -7.67
C PHE A 155 -1.32 -1.53 -6.80
N ASN A 156 -0.73 -0.38 -6.49
CA ASN A 156 0.45 -0.32 -5.63
C ASN A 156 0.13 -0.67 -4.16
N GLU A 157 -1.00 -0.19 -3.61
CA GLU A 157 -1.41 -0.45 -2.23
C GLU A 157 -1.89 -1.90 -2.03
N ASN A 158 -2.50 -2.50 -3.05
CA ASN A 158 -2.95 -3.89 -3.02
C ASN A 158 -1.87 -4.88 -3.50
N ASN A 159 -0.63 -4.44 -3.73
CA ASN A 159 0.46 -5.26 -4.28
C ASN A 159 0.11 -6.00 -5.58
N GLN A 160 -0.83 -5.47 -6.38
CA GLN A 160 -1.25 -6.06 -7.64
C GLN A 160 -0.30 -5.64 -8.76
N HIS A 161 0.14 -6.61 -9.56
CA HIS A 161 1.01 -6.35 -10.69
C HIS A 161 0.25 -5.68 -11.85
N MET A 162 0.56 -4.42 -12.15
CA MET A 162 0.05 -3.74 -13.34
C MET A 162 0.97 -3.98 -14.54
N SER A 163 0.51 -4.77 -15.51
CA SER A 163 1.15 -4.93 -16.82
C SER A 163 0.70 -3.86 -17.82
N LEU A 164 1.38 -3.73 -18.96
CA LEU A 164 0.94 -2.86 -20.07
C LEU A 164 -0.45 -3.23 -20.61
N GLN A 165 -0.76 -4.53 -20.65
CA GLN A 165 -2.08 -5.03 -21.08
C GLN A 165 -3.17 -4.66 -20.07
N ILE A 166 -2.88 -4.74 -18.76
CA ILE A 166 -3.81 -4.31 -17.72
C ILE A 166 -4.06 -2.81 -17.81
N SER A 167 -3.00 -2.01 -17.99
CA SER A 167 -3.14 -0.56 -18.23
C SER A 167 -4.05 -0.29 -19.42
N TYR A 168 -3.88 -1.04 -20.52
CA TYR A 168 -4.74 -0.91 -21.70
C TYR A 168 -6.21 -1.22 -21.41
N LYS A 169 -6.50 -2.35 -20.77
CA LYS A 169 -7.88 -2.73 -20.39
C LYS A 169 -8.51 -1.66 -19.49
N LEU A 170 -7.76 -1.12 -18.54
CA LEU A 170 -8.22 -0.03 -17.67
C LEU A 170 -8.50 1.26 -18.45
N GLU A 171 -7.65 1.60 -19.42
CA GLU A 171 -7.84 2.76 -20.31
C GLU A 171 -9.12 2.61 -21.15
N GLU A 172 -9.39 1.42 -21.70
CA GLU A 172 -10.64 1.15 -22.43
C GLU A 172 -11.87 1.25 -21.51
N GLN A 173 -11.79 0.75 -20.28
CA GLN A 173 -12.86 0.88 -19.29
C GLN A 173 -13.09 2.35 -18.89
N ILE A 174 -12.04 3.17 -18.81
CA ILE A 174 -12.21 4.61 -18.55
C ILE A 174 -13.00 5.26 -19.70
N LEU A 175 -12.68 4.92 -20.94
CA LEU A 175 -13.40 5.44 -22.11
C LEU A 175 -14.87 4.97 -22.13
N SER A 176 -15.17 3.77 -21.64
CA SER A 176 -16.56 3.30 -21.52
C SER A 176 -17.33 3.97 -20.38
N ILE A 177 -16.66 4.30 -19.26
CA ILE A 177 -17.25 5.04 -18.14
C ILE A 177 -17.45 6.52 -18.48
N PHE A 178 -16.55 7.11 -19.26
CA PHE A 178 -16.52 8.53 -19.63
C PHE A 178 -16.48 8.72 -21.16
N PRO A 179 -17.62 8.64 -21.86
CA PRO A 179 -17.67 8.59 -23.33
C PRO A 179 -17.09 9.81 -24.07
N THR A 180 -16.92 10.95 -23.40
CA THR A 180 -16.32 12.16 -23.98
C THR A 180 -14.80 12.18 -23.92
N GLU A 181 -14.20 11.22 -23.22
CA GLU A 181 -12.75 11.10 -23.12
C GLU A 181 -12.16 10.48 -24.38
N LYS A 182 -10.87 10.72 -24.60
CA LYS A 182 -10.13 10.22 -25.76
C LYS A 182 -8.88 9.48 -25.31
N ASN A 183 -8.45 8.50 -26.10
CA ASN A 183 -7.29 7.67 -25.78
C ASN A 183 -6.01 8.50 -25.57
N GLU A 184 -5.82 9.57 -26.36
CA GLU A 184 -4.71 10.54 -26.27
C GLU A 184 -4.57 11.19 -24.88
N PHE A 185 -5.66 11.26 -24.10
CA PHE A 185 -5.59 11.81 -22.74
C PHE A 185 -4.89 10.87 -21.77
N TYR A 186 -4.89 9.57 -22.03
CA TYR A 186 -4.35 8.54 -21.14
C TYR A 186 -3.15 7.79 -21.72
N ARG A 187 -2.87 7.94 -23.01
CA ARG A 187 -1.70 7.36 -23.67
C ARG A 187 -0.84 8.39 -24.36
N THR A 188 0.46 8.12 -24.39
CA THR A 188 1.40 8.72 -25.35
C THR A 188 1.91 7.61 -26.28
N GLU A 189 2.51 7.97 -27.42
CA GLU A 189 2.99 7.02 -28.45
C GLU A 189 3.92 5.91 -27.93
N ARG A 190 4.53 6.09 -26.75
CA ARG A 190 5.49 5.13 -26.18
C ARG A 190 4.95 4.32 -24.98
N GLN A 191 3.94 4.80 -24.24
CA GLN A 191 3.40 4.12 -23.04
C GLN A 191 2.09 4.75 -22.51
N GLY A 192 1.30 3.96 -21.76
CA GLY A 192 0.14 4.44 -21.01
C GLY A 192 0.52 5.24 -19.77
N LYS A 193 -0.19 6.35 -19.50
CA LYS A 193 0.06 7.24 -18.36
C LYS A 193 -0.22 6.54 -17.02
N ILE A 194 -1.17 5.60 -16.97
CA ILE A 194 -1.49 4.81 -15.77
C ILE A 194 -0.32 3.87 -15.44
N TYR A 195 0.14 3.08 -16.41
CA TYR A 195 1.31 2.22 -16.26
C TYR A 195 2.56 3.01 -15.83
N ALA A 196 2.86 4.12 -16.53
CA ALA A 196 4.01 4.96 -16.19
C ALA A 196 3.93 5.49 -14.76
N LYS A 197 2.74 5.88 -14.30
CA LYS A 197 2.51 6.31 -12.92
C LYS A 197 2.74 5.17 -11.93
N TYR A 198 2.19 3.99 -12.18
CA TYR A 198 2.40 2.81 -11.33
C TYR A 198 3.88 2.42 -11.23
N CYS A 199 4.61 2.35 -12.35
CA CYS A 199 6.04 2.04 -12.32
C CYS A 199 6.85 3.06 -11.51
N ASN A 200 6.49 4.35 -11.58
CA ASN A 200 7.14 5.39 -10.79
C ASN A 200 6.84 5.25 -9.29
N LEU A 201 5.61 4.86 -8.92
CA LEU A 201 5.25 4.56 -7.53
C LEU A 201 6.06 3.37 -7.02
N LYS A 202 6.10 2.27 -7.79
CA LYS A 202 6.83 1.05 -7.43
C LYS A 202 8.34 1.29 -7.30
N LYS A 203 8.95 2.05 -8.21
CA LYS A 203 10.38 2.44 -8.12
C LYS A 203 10.69 3.30 -6.90
N SER A 204 9.72 4.08 -6.42
CA SER A 204 9.89 4.91 -5.21
C SER A 204 9.82 4.09 -3.92
N THR A 205 9.23 2.88 -3.95
CA THR A 205 9.00 2.05 -2.75
C THR A 205 9.87 0.79 -2.70
N SER A 206 10.16 0.14 -3.84
CA SER A 206 10.87 -1.16 -3.86
C SER A 206 12.37 -1.04 -3.57
N HIS A 207 13.03 0.04 -4.02
CA HIS A 207 14.49 0.11 -3.96
C HIS A 207 15.10 0.45 -2.59
N ILE A 208 14.28 0.74 -1.57
CA ILE A 208 14.78 1.11 -0.23
C ILE A 208 14.83 -0.10 0.71
N PHE A 209 13.98 -1.12 0.53
CA PHE A 209 13.78 -2.17 1.54
C PHE A 209 13.69 -3.61 1.01
N ASP A 210 14.11 -3.90 -0.22
CA ASP A 210 14.18 -5.28 -0.72
C ASP A 210 15.41 -6.03 -0.13
N GLN A 211 15.37 -6.30 1.17
CA GLN A 211 15.94 -7.50 1.78
C GLN A 211 14.91 -8.01 2.80
N GLU A 212 14.62 -9.30 2.73
CA GLU A 212 13.87 -10.06 3.73
C GLU A 212 14.48 -9.80 5.12
N ALA A 213 13.95 -8.80 5.82
CA ALA A 213 14.21 -8.59 7.23
C ALA A 213 13.00 -9.14 7.96
N GLU A 214 13.24 -10.13 8.82
CA GLU A 214 12.29 -10.61 9.82
C GLU A 214 11.57 -9.40 10.43
N HIS A 215 10.26 -9.35 10.24
CA HIS A 215 9.42 -8.24 10.67
C HIS A 215 9.62 -7.94 12.17
N PRO A 216 10.12 -6.75 12.58
CA PRO A 216 9.65 -6.15 13.80
C PRO A 216 8.21 -5.73 13.53
N THR A 217 7.29 -6.39 14.22
CA THR A 217 5.87 -6.07 14.20
C THR A 217 5.66 -4.61 14.59
N THR A 218 4.82 -3.92 13.83
CA THR A 218 4.32 -2.55 14.04
C THR A 218 5.30 -1.40 13.79
N SER A 219 5.43 -1.00 12.52
CA SER A 219 5.85 0.36 12.19
C SER A 219 4.77 1.35 12.63
N LYS A 220 4.89 1.85 13.87
CA LYS A 220 4.14 3.02 14.31
C LYS A 220 4.58 4.20 13.45
N SER A 221 3.73 4.60 12.50
CA SER A 221 3.85 5.88 11.80
C SER A 221 4.00 6.98 12.86
N GLY A 222 4.98 7.88 12.69
CA GLY A 222 5.38 8.89 13.68
C GLY A 222 4.32 9.90 14.11
N SER A 223 3.05 9.74 13.71
CA SER A 223 1.92 10.55 14.16
C SER A 223 1.23 10.02 15.42
N ASN A 224 1.48 8.78 15.85
CA ASN A 224 0.67 8.10 16.89
C ASN A 224 1.44 7.70 18.16
N PHE A 225 2.49 8.44 18.54
CA PHE A 225 2.98 8.32 19.92
C PHE A 225 2.03 9.07 20.85
N GLU A 226 1.34 8.31 21.69
CA GLU A 226 0.59 8.81 22.83
C GLU A 226 1.52 8.77 24.03
N PHE A 227 1.89 9.95 24.53
CA PHE A 227 2.76 10.12 25.69
C PHE A 227 1.87 10.43 26.89
N ASN A 228 1.99 9.64 27.94
CA ASN A 228 1.37 9.92 29.23
C ASN A 228 2.47 10.44 30.16
N PRO A 229 2.48 11.75 30.49
CA PRO A 229 3.50 12.32 31.36
C PRO A 229 3.56 11.59 32.70
N GLU A 230 4.76 11.47 33.23
CA GLU A 230 4.96 10.97 34.58
C GLU A 230 4.31 11.91 35.61
N GLU A 231 3.84 11.34 36.71
CA GLU A 231 3.31 12.12 37.84
C GLU A 231 4.40 13.05 38.37
N GLY A 232 4.12 14.35 38.41
CA GLY A 232 5.12 15.36 38.76
C GLY A 232 6.24 15.52 37.73
N GLY A 233 6.08 15.05 36.48
CA GLY A 233 7.11 15.10 35.44
C GLY A 233 7.74 16.48 35.22
N LYS A 234 6.96 17.57 35.36
CA LYS A 234 7.46 18.95 35.34
C LYS A 234 8.42 19.27 36.50
N ILE A 235 8.11 18.80 37.71
CA ILE A 235 8.94 19.00 38.90
C ILE A 235 10.24 18.20 38.77
N ILE A 236 10.13 16.95 38.30
CA ILE A 236 11.31 16.10 38.01
C ILE A 236 12.18 16.77 36.95
N ALA A 237 11.58 17.28 35.88
CA ALA A 237 12.28 17.99 34.82
C ALA A 237 13.03 19.23 35.32
N GLN A 238 12.44 20.03 36.23
CA GLN A 238 13.08 21.23 36.78
C GLN A 238 14.43 20.93 37.45
N ARG A 239 14.58 19.76 38.07
CA ARG A 239 15.85 19.34 38.68
C ARG A 239 17.00 19.30 37.67
N LEU A 240 16.72 18.96 36.41
CA LEU A 240 17.73 18.94 35.34
C LEU A 240 18.25 20.35 34.95
N PHE A 241 17.58 21.41 35.40
CA PHE A 241 17.96 22.79 35.09
C PHE A 241 18.58 23.51 36.29
N TYR A 242 18.16 23.17 37.50
CA TYR A 242 18.47 23.96 38.69
C TYR A 242 19.26 23.20 39.75
N ASP A 243 19.21 21.86 39.76
CA ASP A 243 19.94 21.07 40.74
C ASP A 243 21.35 20.77 40.22
N ASN A 244 22.34 20.76 41.13
CA ASN A 244 23.69 20.27 40.84
C ASN A 244 23.74 18.75 40.99
N LEU A 245 23.20 18.05 39.99
CA LEU A 245 23.14 16.59 39.98
C LEU A 245 24.51 15.97 39.66
N SER A 246 24.84 14.86 40.32
CA SER A 246 25.89 13.96 39.83
C SER A 246 25.50 13.32 38.49
N ALA A 247 26.44 12.65 37.82
CA ALA A 247 26.17 12.00 36.55
C ALA A 247 25.06 10.94 36.65
N ASP A 248 25.08 10.10 37.70
CA ASP A 248 24.08 9.05 37.89
C ASP A 248 22.70 9.61 38.25
N GLU A 249 22.67 10.67 39.07
CA GLU A 249 21.43 11.37 39.41
C GLU A 249 20.83 12.09 38.20
N PHE A 250 21.68 12.70 37.35
CA PHE A 250 21.26 13.31 36.10
C PHE A 250 20.61 12.27 35.19
N GLU A 251 21.24 11.12 35.01
CA GLU A 251 20.75 10.06 34.13
C GLU A 251 19.44 9.43 34.64
N SER A 252 19.34 9.24 35.96
CA SER A 252 18.12 8.76 36.61
C SER A 252 16.99 9.78 36.45
N THR A 253 17.28 11.06 36.64
CA THR A 253 16.30 12.15 36.50
C THR A 253 15.86 12.31 35.03
N TRP A 254 16.79 12.21 34.09
CA TRP A 254 16.54 12.30 32.64
C TRP A 254 15.59 11.20 32.17
N SER A 255 15.80 9.97 32.68
CA SER A 255 14.95 8.82 32.41
C SER A 255 13.56 8.98 33.07
N ALA A 256 13.51 9.52 34.29
CA ALA A 256 12.27 9.66 35.05
C ALA A 256 11.27 10.70 34.50
N CYS A 257 11.68 11.60 33.61
CA CYS A 257 10.79 12.57 32.95
C CYS A 257 10.72 12.37 31.42
N THR A 258 10.91 11.13 30.95
CA THR A 258 11.04 10.83 29.50
C THR A 258 9.75 11.12 28.75
N ASN A 259 8.60 10.63 29.22
CA ASN A 259 7.31 10.85 28.56
C ASN A 259 6.90 12.32 28.62
N TYR A 260 7.10 13.00 29.75
CA TYR A 260 6.88 14.44 29.86
C TYR A 260 7.71 15.20 28.81
N ARG A 261 9.02 14.92 28.72
CA ARG A 261 9.94 15.56 27.76
C ARG A 261 9.56 15.28 26.32
N LEU A 262 9.29 14.01 25.96
CA LEU A 262 8.88 13.62 24.62
C LEU A 262 7.54 14.23 24.22
N GLN A 263 6.58 14.36 25.14
CA GLN A 263 5.34 15.08 24.88
C GLN A 263 5.63 16.53 24.48
N GLN A 264 6.48 17.25 25.22
CA GLN A 264 6.83 18.63 24.86
C GLN A 264 7.51 18.71 23.49
N ILE A 265 8.43 17.78 23.21
CA ILE A 265 9.15 17.75 21.93
C ILE A 265 8.19 17.53 20.75
N PHE A 266 7.30 16.54 20.85
CA PHE A 266 6.44 16.15 19.72
C PHE A 266 5.14 16.95 19.61
N LYS A 267 4.67 17.59 20.69
CA LYS A 267 3.40 18.32 20.72
C LYS A 267 3.55 19.83 20.85
N GLU A 268 4.61 20.32 21.50
CA GLU A 268 4.78 21.75 21.80
C GLU A 268 5.86 22.42 20.92
N CYS A 269 6.85 21.66 20.42
CA CYS A 269 7.91 22.22 19.58
C CYS A 269 7.58 22.09 18.08
N GLY A 270 7.73 23.17 17.34
CA GLY A 270 7.58 23.20 15.88
C GLY A 270 8.87 22.95 15.10
N ASN A 271 10.03 23.08 15.74
CA ASN A 271 11.35 22.94 15.10
C ASN A 271 12.46 22.58 16.10
N ILE A 272 13.64 22.21 15.56
CA ILE A 272 14.82 21.81 16.34
C ILE A 272 15.30 22.95 17.26
N SER A 273 15.22 24.21 16.81
CA SER A 273 15.67 25.35 17.62
C SER A 273 14.83 25.54 18.88
N GLU A 274 13.51 25.29 18.81
CA GLU A 274 12.61 25.30 19.96
C GLU A 274 12.90 24.16 20.93
N ILE A 275 13.13 22.94 20.43
CA ILE A 275 13.55 21.78 21.25
C ILE A 275 14.80 22.16 22.06
N PHE A 276 15.79 22.73 21.39
CA PHE A 276 17.06 23.18 21.97
C PHE A 276 16.94 24.40 22.90
N LYS A 277 15.83 25.11 22.88
CA LYS A 277 15.52 26.19 23.81
C LYS A 277 14.87 25.65 25.08
N ILE A 278 13.94 24.70 24.94
CA ILE A 278 13.24 24.08 26.07
C ILE A 278 14.16 23.09 26.79
N TRP A 279 14.93 22.30 26.04
CA TRP A 279 15.84 21.26 26.52
C TRP A 279 17.28 21.55 26.10
N PRO A 280 17.95 22.55 26.70
CA PRO A 280 19.33 22.91 26.37
C PRO A 280 20.33 21.79 26.65
N GLN A 281 19.99 20.79 27.47
CA GLN A 281 20.83 19.64 27.79
C GLN A 281 21.27 18.88 26.52
N TYR A 282 20.48 18.89 25.43
CA TYR A 282 20.89 18.30 24.15
C TYR A 282 22.06 19.02 23.47
N LYS A 283 22.35 20.27 23.84
CA LYS A 283 23.51 21.00 23.29
C LYS A 283 24.81 20.64 23.98
N ASN A 284 24.75 19.95 25.11
CA ASN A 284 25.95 19.56 25.84
C ASN A 284 26.75 18.51 25.04
N PRO A 285 28.04 18.31 25.34
CA PRO A 285 28.85 17.29 24.66
C PRO A 285 28.25 15.88 24.70
N ASN A 286 27.51 15.54 25.75
CA ASN A 286 26.81 14.25 25.90
C ASN A 286 25.39 14.25 25.31
N GLY A 287 24.93 15.34 24.70
CA GLY A 287 23.56 15.48 24.19
C GLY A 287 23.19 14.42 23.15
N LEU A 288 24.15 13.97 22.35
CA LEU A 288 23.95 12.87 21.40
C LEU A 288 23.55 11.55 22.10
N LYS A 289 24.13 11.26 23.28
CA LYS A 289 23.74 10.08 24.08
C LYS A 289 22.32 10.21 24.61
N LEU A 290 21.88 11.44 24.90
CA LEU A 290 20.51 11.70 25.35
C LEU A 290 19.51 11.45 24.22
N ILE A 291 19.83 11.88 23.00
CA ILE A 291 19.03 11.58 21.79
C ILE A 291 18.98 10.07 21.57
N ASP A 292 20.09 9.38 21.71
CA ASP A 292 20.16 7.93 21.53
C ASP A 292 19.30 7.17 22.56
N LYS A 293 19.29 7.63 23.81
CA LYS A 293 18.40 7.08 24.85
C LYS A 293 16.93 7.24 24.52
N GLU A 294 16.54 8.39 23.99
CA GLU A 294 15.17 8.61 23.54
C GLU A 294 14.81 7.78 22.32
N PHE A 295 15.74 7.63 21.39
CA PHE A 295 15.57 6.75 20.26
C PHE A 295 15.33 5.32 20.74
N ALA A 296 16.15 4.81 21.66
CA ALA A 296 15.96 3.49 22.26
C ALA A 296 14.62 3.36 22.99
N PHE A 297 14.16 4.42 23.69
CA PHE A 297 12.85 4.43 24.34
C PHE A 297 11.70 4.35 23.33
N LEU A 298 11.75 5.13 22.25
CA LEU A 298 10.70 5.18 21.22
C LEU A 298 10.70 3.94 20.31
N TYR A 299 11.89 3.39 20.07
CA TYR A 299 12.17 2.40 19.05
C TYR A 299 12.92 1.21 19.66
N GLY A 300 12.44 0.69 20.79
CA GLY A 300 13.14 -0.37 21.55
C GLY A 300 13.38 -1.69 20.80
N SER A 301 12.79 -1.88 19.62
CA SER A 301 13.09 -2.99 18.70
C SER A 301 14.28 -2.74 17.77
N TYR A 302 14.90 -1.57 17.82
CA TYR A 302 15.97 -1.15 16.93
C TYR A 302 17.26 -0.93 17.71
N ASP A 303 18.39 -1.22 17.06
CA ASP A 303 19.70 -0.90 17.61
C ASP A 303 19.89 0.61 17.75
N SER A 304 20.68 1.00 18.75
CA SER A 304 21.14 2.37 19.01
C SER A 304 21.61 3.07 17.73
N ILE A 305 21.28 4.36 17.59
CA ILE A 305 21.74 5.20 16.48
C ILE A 305 23.28 5.22 16.46
N LEU A 306 23.89 5.20 17.64
CA LEU A 306 25.35 5.20 17.80
C LEU A 306 26.00 3.90 17.30
N SER A 307 25.24 2.81 17.17
CA SER A 307 25.74 1.54 16.64
C SER A 307 25.39 1.31 15.17
N TRP A 308 24.87 2.32 14.46
CA TRP A 308 24.53 2.18 13.04
C TRP A 308 25.75 2.17 12.11
N GLY A 309 26.94 2.52 12.60
CA GLY A 309 28.18 2.52 11.84
C GLY A 309 28.56 1.17 11.19
N GLY A 310 29.64 1.17 10.42
CA GLY A 310 30.17 -0.05 9.81
C GLY A 310 29.25 -0.68 8.76
N GLU A 311 28.88 -1.95 8.96
CA GLU A 311 28.22 -2.78 7.94
C GLU A 311 26.86 -2.24 7.49
N LYS A 312 26.05 -1.70 8.40
CA LYS A 312 24.73 -1.13 8.06
C LYS A 312 24.86 0.06 7.13
N MET A 313 25.77 0.99 7.43
CA MET A 313 26.03 2.13 6.54
C MET A 313 26.67 1.71 5.22
N ILE A 314 27.52 0.68 5.21
CA ILE A 314 28.08 0.14 3.97
C ILE A 314 26.97 -0.45 3.09
N LYS A 315 26.03 -1.21 3.67
CA LYS A 315 24.86 -1.74 2.95
C LYS A 315 24.02 -0.61 2.36
N LEU A 316 23.70 0.41 3.15
CA LEU A 316 22.97 1.60 2.70
C LEU A 316 23.71 2.33 1.56
N PHE A 317 25.01 2.57 1.72
CA PHE A 317 25.84 3.21 0.70
C PHE A 317 25.85 2.44 -0.63
N ASN A 318 26.01 1.12 -0.57
CA ASN A 318 25.94 0.27 -1.76
C ASN A 318 24.56 0.32 -2.44
N GLY A 319 23.49 0.38 -1.65
CA GLY A 319 22.14 0.62 -2.14
C GLY A 319 22.03 1.94 -2.91
N LEU A 320 22.47 3.04 -2.31
CA LEU A 320 22.48 4.37 -2.94
C LEU A 320 23.31 4.39 -4.23
N LYS A 321 24.46 3.71 -4.24
CA LYS A 321 25.34 3.63 -5.41
C LYS A 321 24.69 2.88 -6.59
N LYS A 322 23.91 1.83 -6.33
CA LYS A 322 23.13 1.13 -7.37
C LYS A 322 22.07 2.04 -8.01
N LEU A 323 21.56 3.01 -7.26
CA LEU A 323 20.49 3.90 -7.71
C LEU A 323 21.01 5.20 -8.37
N LYS A 324 22.33 5.39 -8.44
CA LYS A 324 23.04 6.57 -8.98
C LYS A 324 22.44 7.13 -10.29
N ASN A 325 21.98 6.28 -11.20
CA ASN A 325 21.50 6.70 -12.53
C ASN A 325 20.13 7.41 -12.53
N GLY A 326 19.44 7.52 -11.39
CA GLY A 326 18.11 8.14 -11.28
C GLY A 326 18.05 9.58 -10.77
N LYS A 327 19.18 10.23 -10.45
CA LYS A 327 19.23 11.52 -9.72
C LYS A 327 20.23 12.53 -10.31
N SER A 328 20.34 13.70 -9.67
CA SER A 328 21.13 14.84 -10.16
C SER A 328 22.63 14.55 -10.20
N SER A 329 23.34 15.26 -11.08
CA SER A 329 24.79 15.09 -11.28
C SER A 329 25.61 15.34 -10.00
N GLU A 330 25.15 16.24 -9.14
CA GLU A 330 25.83 16.63 -7.90
C GLU A 330 25.84 15.49 -6.87
N ILE A 331 24.70 14.81 -6.70
CA ILE A 331 24.57 13.65 -5.79
C ILE A 331 25.49 12.52 -6.26
N ASN A 332 25.57 12.34 -7.57
CA ASN A 332 26.41 11.32 -8.17
C ASN A 332 27.90 11.60 -7.93
N LYS A 333 28.33 12.87 -7.99
CA LYS A 333 29.70 13.28 -7.62
C LYS A 333 29.98 13.05 -6.14
N LEU A 334 29.02 13.34 -5.25
CA LEU A 334 29.17 13.08 -3.82
C LEU A 334 29.32 11.58 -3.54
N LEU A 335 28.51 10.73 -4.18
CA LEU A 335 28.62 9.27 -4.07
C LEU A 335 29.96 8.74 -4.56
N ASP A 336 30.51 9.30 -5.64
CA ASP A 336 31.80 8.88 -6.19
C ASP A 336 32.99 9.26 -5.29
N ASN A 337 32.84 10.32 -4.49
CA ASN A 337 33.86 10.79 -3.55
C ASN A 337 33.90 10.00 -2.23
N ILE A 338 32.97 9.08 -2.00
CA ILE A 338 32.92 8.25 -0.80
C ILE A 338 33.46 6.86 -1.14
N SER A 339 34.47 6.41 -0.40
CA SER A 339 35.00 5.04 -0.50
C SER A 339 34.50 4.17 0.64
N ILE A 340 34.30 2.87 0.39
CA ILE A 340 33.98 1.89 1.44
C ILE A 340 35.15 1.78 2.44
N ASP A 341 36.39 1.99 2.00
CA ASP A 341 37.55 1.96 2.89
C ASP A 341 37.56 3.14 3.89
N ASP A 342 36.77 4.19 3.64
CA ASP A 342 36.57 5.27 4.63
C ASP A 342 35.88 4.72 5.89
N ALA A 343 34.99 3.73 5.75
CA ALA A 343 34.30 3.13 6.88
C ALA A 343 35.25 2.42 7.86
N LYS A 344 36.39 1.91 7.37
CA LYS A 344 37.42 1.27 8.20
C LYS A 344 38.29 2.30 8.92
N ARG A 345 38.49 3.46 8.32
CA ARG A 345 39.33 4.54 8.87
C ARG A 345 38.58 5.35 9.91
N ASP A 346 37.36 5.73 9.58
CA ASP A 346 36.48 6.53 10.43
C ASP A 346 35.03 6.18 10.09
N SER A 347 34.48 5.23 10.86
CA SER A 347 33.12 4.72 10.68
C SER A 347 32.07 5.82 10.85
N ASP A 348 32.28 6.76 11.78
CA ASP A 348 31.32 7.80 12.11
C ASP A 348 31.29 8.87 11.02
N MET A 349 32.46 9.29 10.54
CA MET A 349 32.56 10.19 9.40
C MET A 349 32.00 9.55 8.13
N PHE A 350 32.23 8.26 7.91
CA PHE A 350 31.61 7.53 6.80
C PHE A 350 30.09 7.52 6.92
N ALA A 351 29.56 7.18 8.10
CA ALA A 351 28.12 7.19 8.36
C ALA A 351 27.52 8.58 8.08
N LEU A 352 28.15 9.65 8.56
CA LEU A 352 27.71 11.02 8.33
C LEU A 352 27.64 11.36 6.85
N LYS A 353 28.68 11.03 6.06
CA LYS A 353 28.69 11.26 4.61
C LYS A 353 27.58 10.50 3.90
N VAL A 354 27.32 9.25 4.30
CA VAL A 354 26.26 8.41 3.73
C VAL A 354 24.87 8.96 4.07
N LEU A 355 24.62 9.37 5.33
CA LEU A 355 23.38 10.01 5.73
C LEU A 355 23.17 11.35 5.02
N TRP A 356 24.24 12.11 4.80
CA TRP A 356 24.18 13.35 4.03
C TRP A 356 23.73 13.09 2.60
N VAL A 357 24.29 12.08 1.93
CA VAL A 357 23.81 11.67 0.60
C VAL A 357 22.35 11.22 0.66
N LEU A 358 21.97 10.42 1.66
CA LEU A 358 20.59 9.97 1.84
C LEU A 358 19.61 11.15 1.99
N HIS A 359 20.00 12.21 2.69
CA HIS A 359 19.19 13.41 2.83
C HIS A 359 18.84 14.04 1.48
N TYR A 360 19.82 14.14 0.56
CA TYR A 360 19.55 14.60 -0.82
C TYR A 360 18.68 13.62 -1.62
N TRP A 361 18.71 12.34 -1.28
CA TRP A 361 17.85 11.33 -1.90
C TRP A 361 16.38 11.47 -1.46
N LEU A 362 16.16 11.78 -0.18
CA LEU A 362 14.87 11.95 0.47
C LEU A 362 14.32 13.38 0.32
N VAL A 363 14.31 13.92 -0.90
CA VAL A 363 13.79 15.27 -1.16
C VAL A 363 12.32 15.36 -0.73
N PRO A 364 11.93 16.37 0.07
CA PRO A 364 10.54 16.52 0.46
C PRO A 364 9.65 16.68 -0.79
N THR A 365 8.65 15.81 -0.94
CA THR A 365 7.75 15.85 -2.10
C THR A 365 6.61 16.88 -1.93
N CYS A 366 6.53 17.48 -0.75
CA CYS A 366 5.56 18.50 -0.40
C CYS A 366 5.71 19.76 -1.28
N ARG A 367 4.60 20.45 -1.52
CA ARG A 367 4.56 21.70 -2.27
C ARG A 367 4.07 22.82 -1.37
N TYR A 368 4.65 24.01 -1.52
CA TYR A 368 4.19 25.22 -0.86
C TYR A 368 3.83 26.28 -1.89
N ALA A 369 2.90 27.16 -1.51
CA ALA A 369 2.54 28.31 -2.33
C ALA A 369 3.48 29.48 -2.02
N ARG A 370 4.12 30.04 -3.03
CA ARG A 370 4.87 31.30 -2.95
C ARG A 370 4.25 32.35 -3.86
N LYS A 371 4.49 33.62 -3.59
CA LYS A 371 4.15 34.70 -4.53
C LYS A 371 5.37 35.00 -5.39
N SER A 372 5.17 35.03 -6.70
CA SER A 372 6.12 35.51 -7.70
C SER A 372 6.43 36.99 -7.47
N VAL A 373 7.53 37.49 -8.04
CA VAL A 373 7.89 38.92 -8.03
C VAL A 373 6.77 39.78 -8.63
N PHE A 374 5.98 39.20 -9.54
CA PHE A 374 4.81 39.83 -10.16
C PHE A 374 3.50 39.57 -9.39
N GLY A 375 3.56 39.12 -8.13
CA GLY A 375 2.39 38.88 -7.26
C GLY A 375 1.59 37.62 -7.55
N LYS A 376 1.91 36.87 -8.61
CA LYS A 376 1.22 35.63 -8.99
C LYS A 376 1.52 34.50 -7.99
N LYS A 377 0.50 33.76 -7.56
CA LYS A 377 0.66 32.60 -6.69
C LYS A 377 1.23 31.43 -7.49
N GLU A 378 2.44 30.99 -7.13
CA GLU A 378 3.16 29.86 -7.74
C GLU A 378 3.27 28.72 -6.73
N MET A 379 3.15 27.48 -7.20
CA MET A 379 3.41 26.30 -6.38
C MET A 379 4.88 25.89 -6.55
N ALA A 380 5.67 26.02 -5.48
CA ALA A 380 7.03 25.51 -5.42
C ALA A 380 7.08 24.16 -4.72
N ARG A 381 8.05 23.31 -5.07
CA ARG A 381 8.36 22.11 -4.29
C ARG A 381 9.41 22.49 -3.26
N PHE A 382 9.30 21.91 -2.08
CA PHE A 382 10.43 21.91 -1.16
C PHE A 382 11.61 21.17 -1.81
N SER A 383 12.79 21.70 -1.57
CA SER A 383 14.08 21.19 -2.04
C SER A 383 14.95 20.84 -0.84
N SER A 384 16.05 20.14 -1.08
CA SER A 384 17.05 19.89 -0.03
C SER A 384 17.75 21.16 0.47
N LYS A 385 17.50 22.34 -0.14
CA LYS A 385 17.98 23.64 0.37
C LYS A 385 17.01 24.25 1.39
N ASP A 386 15.79 23.74 1.47
CA ASP A 386 14.77 24.21 2.40
C ASP A 386 14.78 23.41 3.72
N SER A 387 15.62 22.38 3.81
CA SER A 387 16.00 21.64 5.02
C SER A 387 17.37 22.11 5.49
#